data_AF-A0AAV5JC25-F1
#
_entry.id   AF-A0AAV5JC25-F1
#
_cell.length_a   1.000
_cell.length_b   1.000
_cell.length_c   1.000
_cell.angle_alpha   90.00
_cell.angle_beta   90.00
_cell.angle_gamma   90.00
#
_symmetry.space_group_name_H-M   'P 1'
#
loop_
_entity.id
_entity.type
_entity.pdbx_description
1 polymer ?
#
loop_
_entity_poly.entity_id
_entity_poly.type
_entity_poly.pdbx_seq_one_letter_code
_entity_poly.pdbx_strand_id
1 'polypeptide(L)'
;MVYLGEHTHGPEPTSLELNQAITSHYKILSSVLGSVVRLLKTLYSLWSPAAIKSAIMTTARTLDNEEQPMKDSSTNNTATPFAYGAGEVTPNQAMDPGLIYDLTIDDYLNYLCGQGYNTSLLKRFTTKPFACPKSYNLSDFNYPSISLSELSGEVTVTRRAKNVGHPGTYFARIKSPTGVSVSVKPETLTFKKMGEEKKFVVTFHPMSKVESRDFVFGQLVWSDSDGKHKVMSPIVIRRK
;
A
#
# COMPACT_ATOMS: atom_id res chain seq x y z
N MET A 1 -12.97 12.75 -20.04
CA MET A 1 -13.50 12.94 -18.67
C MET A 1 -15.01 12.95 -18.75
N VAL A 2 -15.69 11.92 -18.25
CA VAL A 2 -17.16 11.95 -18.13
C VAL A 2 -17.47 12.78 -16.89
N TYR A 3 -17.97 14.00 -17.09
CA TYR A 3 -18.51 14.83 -16.01
C TYR A 3 -19.83 14.17 -15.54
N LEU A 4 -19.74 13.33 -14.50
CA LEU A 4 -20.92 12.87 -13.77
C LEU A 4 -21.11 13.80 -12.57
N GLY A 5 -21.73 14.95 -12.82
CA GLY A 5 -22.07 15.91 -11.78
C GLY A 5 -22.41 17.28 -12.36
N GLU A 6 -23.66 17.46 -12.79
CA GLU A 6 -24.25 18.79 -12.81
C GLU A 6 -24.46 19.21 -11.36
N HIS A 7 -23.50 19.96 -10.83
CA HIS A 7 -23.67 20.70 -9.60
C HIS A 7 -24.05 22.13 -10.00
N THR A 8 -25.35 22.43 -10.01
CA THR A 8 -25.85 23.79 -10.22
C THR A 8 -25.62 24.61 -8.95
N HIS A 9 -24.40 25.09 -8.76
CA HIS A 9 -24.10 26.11 -7.76
C HIS A 9 -23.86 27.44 -8.46
N GLY A 10 -24.26 28.55 -7.81
CA GLY A 10 -23.89 29.89 -8.25
C GLY A 10 -22.37 30.11 -8.18
N PRO A 11 -21.86 31.28 -8.58
CA PRO A 11 -20.43 31.59 -8.58
C PRO A 11 -19.77 31.51 -7.19
N GLU A 12 -20.55 31.52 -6.11
CA GLU A 12 -20.08 31.38 -4.73
C GLU A 12 -20.79 30.19 -4.03
N PRO A 13 -20.23 28.97 -4.08
CA PRO A 13 -20.81 27.82 -3.42
C PRO A 13 -20.66 27.93 -1.89
N THR A 14 -21.71 27.55 -1.17
CA THR A 14 -21.71 27.42 0.28
C THR A 14 -20.86 26.22 0.73
N SER A 15 -20.46 26.21 2.01
CA SER A 15 -19.73 25.07 2.61
C SER A 15 -20.53 23.76 2.56
N LEU A 16 -21.87 23.83 2.64
CA LEU A 16 -22.75 22.68 2.52
C LEU A 16 -22.71 22.09 1.11
N GLU A 17 -22.77 22.94 0.08
CA GLU A 17 -22.70 22.53 -1.32
C GLU A 17 -21.35 21.90 -1.65
N LEU A 18 -20.25 22.49 -1.16
CA LEU A 18 -18.92 21.91 -1.30
C LEU A 18 -18.82 20.52 -0.63
N ASN A 19 -19.36 20.37 0.58
CA ASN A 19 -19.40 19.08 1.28
C ASN A 19 -20.25 18.04 0.55
N GLN A 20 -21.37 18.44 -0.04
CA GLN A 20 -22.22 17.56 -0.85
C GLN A 20 -21.50 17.11 -2.12
N ALA A 21 -20.80 18.01 -2.81
CA ALA A 21 -19.98 17.68 -3.97
C ALA A 21 -18.87 16.70 -3.57
N ILE A 22 -18.09 17.00 -2.54
CA ILE A 22 -17.02 16.13 -2.01
C ILE A 22 -17.57 14.74 -1.66
N THR A 23 -18.68 14.67 -0.94
CA THR A 23 -19.32 13.40 -0.55
C THR A 23 -19.76 12.60 -1.78
N SER A 24 -20.32 13.26 -2.78
CA SER A 24 -20.75 12.62 -4.03
C SER A 24 -19.57 12.04 -4.80
N HIS A 25 -18.46 12.78 -4.88
CA HIS A 25 -17.21 12.29 -5.47
C HIS A 25 -16.69 11.05 -4.72
N TYR A 26 -16.66 11.05 -3.38
CA TYR A 26 -16.25 9.87 -2.61
C TYR A 26 -17.14 8.65 -2.84
N LYS A 27 -18.46 8.83 -3.00
CA LYS A 27 -19.37 7.72 -3.34
C LYS A 27 -19.07 7.14 -4.71
N ILE A 28 -18.81 7.98 -5.71
CA ILE A 28 -18.43 7.54 -7.06
C ILE A 28 -17.11 6.76 -7.00
N LEU A 29 -16.10 7.28 -6.32
CA LEU A 29 -14.80 6.61 -6.13
C LEU A 29 -14.96 5.25 -5.44
N SER A 30 -15.77 5.17 -4.40
CA SER A 30 -16.09 3.91 -3.72
C SER A 30 -16.78 2.90 -4.64
N SER A 31 -17.71 3.35 -5.49
CA SER A 31 -18.38 2.51 -6.48
C SER A 31 -17.41 1.97 -7.54
N VAL A 32 -16.51 2.82 -8.05
CA VAL A 32 -15.47 2.42 -9.00
C VAL A 32 -14.54 1.38 -8.37
N LEU A 33 -14.05 1.64 -7.15
CA LEU A 33 -13.23 0.67 -6.41
C LEU A 33 -13.97 -0.65 -6.16
N GLY A 34 -15.25 -0.59 -5.77
CA GLY A 34 -16.09 -1.77 -5.57
C GLY A 34 -16.24 -2.60 -6.85
N SER A 35 -16.33 -1.94 -8.01
CA SER A 35 -16.39 -2.61 -9.31
C SER A 35 -15.08 -3.33 -9.65
N VAL A 36 -13.93 -2.69 -9.38
CA VAL A 36 -12.60 -3.32 -9.55
C VAL A 36 -12.44 -4.51 -8.60
N VAL A 37 -12.84 -4.37 -7.33
CA VAL A 37 -12.82 -5.47 -6.36
C VAL A 37 -13.67 -6.64 -6.84
N ARG A 38 -14.88 -6.38 -7.36
CA ARG A 38 -15.76 -7.43 -7.91
C ARG A 38 -15.16 -8.11 -9.13
N LEU A 39 -14.54 -7.36 -10.04
CA LEU A 39 -13.84 -7.90 -11.20
C LEU A 39 -12.72 -8.85 -10.76
N LEU A 40 -11.84 -8.39 -9.87
CA LEU A 40 -10.73 -9.20 -9.35
C LEU A 40 -11.23 -10.44 -8.59
N LYS A 41 -12.30 -10.32 -7.81
CA LYS A 41 -12.90 -11.46 -7.12
C LYS A 41 -13.52 -12.47 -8.09
N THR A 42 -14.01 -12.03 -9.25
CA THR A 42 -14.54 -12.90 -10.30
C THR A 42 -13.42 -13.66 -11.01
N LEU A 43 -12.31 -12.98 -11.33
CA LEU A 43 -11.14 -13.59 -11.96
C LEU A 43 -10.38 -14.52 -11.00
N TYR A 44 -10.31 -14.15 -9.72
CA TYR A 44 -9.56 -14.83 -8.67
C TYR A 44 -10.45 -15.12 -7.46
N SER A 45 -11.37 -16.09 -7.62
CA SER A 45 -12.35 -16.45 -6.60
C SER A 45 -11.74 -16.83 -5.24
N LEU A 46 -10.51 -17.37 -5.24
CA LEU A 46 -9.78 -17.78 -4.03
C LEU A 46 -8.93 -16.68 -3.39
N TRP A 47 -8.78 -15.51 -4.02
CA TRP A 47 -8.03 -14.42 -3.41
C TRP A 47 -8.71 -13.92 -2.14
N SER A 48 -7.89 -13.70 -1.11
CA SER A 48 -8.31 -13.03 0.11
C SER A 48 -8.65 -11.55 -0.16
N PRO A 49 -9.38 -10.88 0.74
CA PRO A 49 -9.54 -9.43 0.66
C PRO A 49 -8.19 -8.68 0.65
N ALA A 50 -7.18 -9.20 1.36
CA ALA A 50 -5.85 -8.61 1.39
C ALA A 50 -5.10 -8.76 0.06
N ALA A 51 -5.23 -9.92 -0.60
CA ALA A 51 -4.69 -10.17 -1.93
C ALA A 51 -5.26 -9.19 -2.97
N ILE A 52 -6.59 -9.01 -3.00
CA ILE A 52 -7.25 -8.06 -3.90
C ILE A 52 -6.79 -6.63 -3.61
N LYS A 53 -6.77 -6.24 -2.33
CA LYS A 53 -6.28 -4.92 -1.92
C LYS A 53 -4.83 -4.71 -2.33
N SER A 54 -3.97 -5.71 -2.16
CA SER A 54 -2.59 -5.65 -2.59
C SER A 54 -2.49 -5.42 -4.08
N ALA A 55 -3.19 -6.20 -4.91
CA ALA A 55 -3.16 -6.05 -6.36
C ALA A 55 -3.52 -4.62 -6.80
N ILE A 56 -4.60 -4.05 -6.22
CA ILE A 56 -5.04 -2.67 -6.51
C ILE A 56 -3.97 -1.65 -6.10
N MET A 57 -3.39 -1.81 -4.90
CA MET A 57 -2.42 -0.84 -4.37
C MET A 57 -1.08 -0.92 -5.11
N THR A 58 -0.56 -2.11 -5.37
CA THR A 58 0.80 -2.27 -5.89
C THR A 58 0.94 -1.95 -7.37
N THR A 59 -0.16 -1.94 -8.11
CA THR A 59 -0.18 -1.55 -9.52
C THR A 59 -0.65 -0.11 -9.73
N ALA A 60 -1.04 0.59 -8.66
CA ALA A 60 -1.51 1.97 -8.77
C ALA A 60 -0.44 2.90 -9.37
N ARG A 61 -0.88 3.87 -10.17
CA ARG A 61 0.00 4.85 -10.81
C ARG A 61 0.12 6.11 -9.97
N THR A 62 1.33 6.65 -9.89
CA THR A 62 1.61 7.93 -9.20
C THR A 62 1.91 9.08 -10.15
N LEU A 63 1.82 8.81 -11.45
CA LEU A 63 2.01 9.77 -12.54
C LEU A 63 0.67 10.12 -13.17
N ASP A 64 0.52 11.38 -13.59
CA ASP A 64 -0.63 11.88 -14.33
C ASP A 64 -0.58 11.48 -15.81
N ASN A 65 -1.48 12.04 -16.62
CA ASN A 65 -1.58 11.77 -18.06
C ASN A 65 -0.45 12.41 -18.89
N GLU A 66 0.39 13.26 -18.31
CA GLU A 66 1.59 13.85 -18.92
C GLU A 66 2.87 13.15 -18.42
N GLU A 67 2.71 12.00 -17.76
CA GLU A 67 3.77 11.23 -17.12
C GLU A 67 4.54 12.02 -16.04
N GLN A 68 3.91 13.07 -15.48
CA GLN A 68 4.48 13.86 -14.40
C GLN A 68 3.96 13.37 -13.04
N PRO A 69 4.70 13.58 -11.94
CA PRO A 69 4.18 13.30 -10.60
C PRO A 69 2.85 14.03 -10.37
N MET A 70 1.84 13.31 -9.90
CA MET A 70 0.53 13.90 -9.60
C MET A 70 0.68 15.11 -8.66
N LYS A 71 -0.14 16.14 -8.86
CA LYS A 71 -0.14 17.35 -8.04
C LYS A 71 -1.30 17.36 -7.05
N ASP A 72 -1.08 17.99 -5.91
CA ASP A 72 -2.13 18.34 -4.97
C ASP A 72 -2.83 19.59 -5.49
N SER A 73 -4.14 19.52 -5.76
CA SER A 73 -4.88 20.63 -6.36
C SER A 73 -4.98 21.86 -5.44
N SER A 74 -4.84 21.69 -4.12
CA SER A 74 -4.94 22.80 -3.16
C SER A 74 -3.64 23.60 -3.05
N THR A 75 -2.49 22.96 -3.24
CA THR A 75 -1.17 23.59 -3.09
C THR A 75 -0.41 23.73 -4.41
N ASN A 76 -0.85 23.05 -5.47
CA ASN A 76 -0.17 22.88 -6.76
C ASN A 76 1.25 22.26 -6.66
N ASN A 77 1.59 21.71 -5.49
CA ASN A 77 2.84 20.97 -5.26
C ASN A 77 2.67 19.51 -5.68
N THR A 78 3.78 18.79 -5.82
CA THR A 78 3.77 17.33 -5.98
C THR A 78 2.99 16.68 -4.82
N ALA A 79 1.96 15.92 -5.16
CA ALA A 79 1.16 15.18 -4.20
C ALA A 79 2.02 14.12 -3.50
N THR A 80 1.68 13.87 -2.23
CA THR A 80 2.33 12.84 -1.43
C THR A 80 1.43 11.63 -1.26
N PRO A 81 1.96 10.48 -0.82
CA PRO A 81 1.16 9.34 -0.39
C PRO A 81 0.06 9.64 0.64
N PHE A 82 0.09 10.78 1.34
CA PHE A 82 -1.04 11.19 2.19
C PHE A 82 -2.26 11.67 1.39
N ALA A 83 -2.05 12.21 0.19
CA ALA A 83 -3.12 12.66 -0.68
C ALA A 83 -3.72 11.50 -1.51
N TYR A 84 -2.88 10.63 -2.07
CA TYR A 84 -3.32 9.57 -2.99
C TYR A 84 -3.13 8.13 -2.49
N GLY A 85 -2.58 7.92 -1.30
CA GLY A 85 -2.25 6.59 -0.80
C GLY A 85 -1.17 5.92 -1.66
N ALA A 86 -1.54 4.82 -2.33
CA ALA A 86 -0.67 4.14 -3.29
C ALA A 86 -0.71 4.74 -4.70
N GLY A 87 -1.68 5.58 -5.01
CA GLY A 87 -1.84 6.22 -6.31
C GLY A 87 -3.22 5.99 -6.91
N GLU A 88 -3.37 6.35 -8.18
CA GLU A 88 -4.59 6.13 -8.95
C GLU A 88 -4.70 4.68 -9.41
N VAL A 89 -5.90 4.11 -9.29
CA VAL A 89 -6.15 2.69 -9.62
C VAL A 89 -6.03 2.44 -11.12
N THR A 90 -5.38 1.33 -11.45
CA THR A 90 -5.14 0.85 -12.81
C THR A 90 -5.77 -0.55 -12.99
N PRO A 91 -7.07 -0.66 -13.31
CA PRO A 91 -7.79 -1.94 -13.27
C PRO A 91 -7.13 -3.05 -14.09
N ASN A 92 -6.65 -2.72 -15.31
CA ASN A 92 -5.99 -3.68 -16.19
C ASN A 92 -4.67 -4.21 -15.60
N GLN A 93 -3.91 -3.39 -14.89
CA GLN A 93 -2.67 -3.84 -14.25
C GLN A 93 -2.99 -4.63 -12.98
N ALA A 94 -4.01 -4.22 -12.21
CA ALA A 94 -4.44 -4.94 -11.01
C ALA A 94 -4.96 -6.36 -11.32
N MET A 95 -5.42 -6.61 -12.55
CA MET A 95 -5.80 -7.95 -13.04
C MET A 95 -4.61 -8.90 -13.20
N ASP A 96 -3.40 -8.39 -13.41
CA ASP A 96 -2.18 -9.19 -13.52
C ASP A 96 -1.04 -8.49 -12.75
N PRO A 97 -1.08 -8.51 -11.40
CA PRO A 97 -0.16 -7.71 -10.59
C PRO A 97 1.23 -8.34 -10.46
N GLY A 98 1.42 -9.59 -10.90
CA GLY A 98 2.65 -10.37 -10.71
C GLY A 98 2.84 -10.87 -9.26
N LEU A 99 3.00 -9.95 -8.30
CA LEU A 99 3.13 -10.25 -6.87
C LEU A 99 2.03 -9.57 -6.04
N ILE A 100 1.66 -10.22 -4.94
CA ILE A 100 0.78 -9.65 -3.92
C ILE A 100 1.35 -9.82 -2.50
N TYR A 101 0.93 -8.94 -1.59
CA TYR A 101 1.13 -9.02 -0.15
C TYR A 101 -0.15 -9.56 0.49
N ASP A 102 -0.23 -10.89 0.62
CA ASP A 102 -1.38 -11.57 1.20
C ASP A 102 -1.31 -11.59 2.73
N LEU A 103 -2.46 -11.66 3.39
CA LEU A 103 -2.61 -11.71 4.84
C LEU A 103 -3.62 -12.80 5.22
N THR A 104 -3.26 -13.57 6.24
CA THR A 104 -4.14 -14.54 6.89
C THR A 104 -4.90 -13.89 8.03
N ILE A 105 -5.94 -14.57 8.53
CA ILE A 105 -6.65 -14.15 9.75
C ILE A 105 -5.65 -14.05 10.92
N ASP A 106 -4.73 -14.99 11.04
CA ASP A 106 -3.72 -15.00 12.10
C ASP A 106 -2.78 -13.78 12.02
N ASP A 107 -2.45 -13.28 10.81
CA ASP A 107 -1.68 -12.03 10.67
C ASP A 107 -2.45 -10.82 11.27
N TYR A 108 -3.77 -10.74 11.08
CA TYR A 108 -4.59 -9.70 11.72
C TYR A 108 -4.67 -9.87 13.23
N LEU A 109 -4.81 -11.10 13.72
CA LEU A 109 -4.86 -11.37 15.16
C LEU A 109 -3.53 -11.05 15.84
N ASN A 110 -2.40 -11.40 15.21
CA ASN A 110 -1.07 -11.01 15.65
C ASN A 110 -0.88 -9.49 15.68
N TYR A 111 -1.38 -8.78 14.66
CA TYR A 111 -1.38 -7.32 14.66
C TYR A 111 -2.17 -6.73 15.83
N LEU A 112 -3.38 -7.25 16.10
CA LEU A 112 -4.18 -6.83 17.26
C LEU A 112 -3.46 -7.13 18.59
N CYS A 113 -2.81 -8.29 18.71
CA CYS A 113 -1.97 -8.60 19.88
C CYS A 113 -0.86 -7.55 20.08
N GLY A 114 -0.18 -7.15 18.99
CA GLY A 114 0.83 -6.09 19.03
C GLY A 114 0.28 -4.72 19.43
N GLN A 115 -1.02 -4.46 19.24
CA GLN A 115 -1.73 -3.26 19.70
C GLN A 115 -2.18 -3.35 21.18
N GLY A 116 -1.84 -4.44 21.89
CA GLY A 116 -2.19 -4.64 23.29
C GLY A 116 -3.48 -5.44 23.53
N TYR A 117 -4.06 -6.05 22.48
CA TYR A 117 -5.20 -6.94 22.68
C TYR A 117 -4.74 -8.23 23.34
N ASN A 118 -5.53 -8.72 24.30
CA ASN A 118 -5.32 -10.00 24.95
C ASN A 118 -6.34 -11.04 24.45
N THR A 119 -6.13 -12.31 24.82
CA THR A 119 -6.99 -13.43 24.44
C THR A 119 -8.48 -13.18 24.74
N SER A 120 -8.80 -12.50 25.84
CA SER A 120 -10.19 -12.21 26.23
C SER A 120 -10.87 -11.21 25.30
N LEU A 121 -10.13 -10.19 24.82
CA LEU A 121 -10.62 -9.25 23.82
C LEU A 121 -10.75 -9.91 22.45
N LEU A 122 -9.80 -10.75 22.05
CA LEU A 122 -9.82 -11.43 20.75
C LEU A 122 -11.00 -12.40 20.60
N LYS A 123 -11.44 -13.06 21.68
CA LYS A 123 -12.65 -13.91 21.69
C LYS A 123 -13.93 -13.19 21.25
N ARG A 124 -13.96 -11.85 21.25
CA ARG A 124 -15.10 -11.08 20.73
C ARG A 124 -15.15 -11.04 19.21
N PHE A 125 -14.03 -11.33 18.54
CA PHE A 125 -13.87 -11.28 17.09
C PHE A 125 -13.69 -12.67 16.48
N THR A 126 -13.31 -13.68 17.27
CA THR A 126 -12.98 -15.02 16.78
C THR A 126 -13.89 -16.09 17.38
N THR A 127 -14.25 -17.08 16.57
CA THR A 127 -14.95 -18.29 17.05
C THR A 127 -14.01 -19.28 17.71
N LYS A 128 -12.73 -19.29 17.29
CA LYS A 128 -11.68 -20.15 17.86
C LYS A 128 -10.79 -19.34 18.81
N PRO A 129 -10.35 -19.92 19.94
CA PRO A 129 -9.37 -19.29 20.80
C PRO A 129 -8.06 -19.03 20.03
N PHE A 130 -7.51 -17.84 20.19
CA PHE A 130 -6.22 -17.46 19.64
C PHE A 130 -5.29 -17.00 20.76
N ALA A 131 -4.07 -17.55 20.81
CA ALA A 131 -3.07 -17.17 21.79
C ALA A 131 -2.12 -16.13 21.17
N CYS A 132 -2.00 -14.97 21.80
CA CYS A 132 -1.07 -13.96 21.35
C CYS A 132 0.38 -14.45 21.45
N PRO A 133 1.23 -14.12 20.46
CA PRO A 133 2.66 -14.36 20.55
C PRO A 133 3.26 -13.51 21.68
N LYS A 134 4.44 -13.92 22.18
CA LYS A 134 5.17 -13.16 23.22
C LYS A 134 5.43 -11.71 22.83
N SER A 135 5.73 -11.49 21.55
CA SER A 135 5.91 -10.18 20.96
C SER A 135 5.51 -10.22 19.49
N TYR A 136 5.05 -9.08 18.98
CA TYR A 136 4.77 -8.87 17.57
C TYR A 136 5.20 -7.46 17.17
N ASN A 137 6.01 -7.35 16.13
CA ASN A 137 6.38 -6.06 15.58
C ASN A 137 5.28 -5.59 14.62
N LEU A 138 4.58 -4.52 14.99
CA LEU A 138 3.50 -3.94 14.18
C LEU A 138 3.94 -3.56 12.76
N SER A 139 5.21 -3.19 12.61
CA SER A 139 5.79 -2.83 11.32
C SER A 139 5.96 -4.03 10.38
N ASP A 140 5.90 -5.28 10.89
CA ASP A 140 5.97 -6.52 10.11
C ASP A 140 4.62 -6.98 9.57
N PHE A 141 3.54 -6.23 9.82
CA PHE A 141 2.26 -6.47 9.18
C PHE A 141 2.44 -6.42 7.65
N ASN A 142 2.05 -7.49 6.97
CA ASN A 142 2.34 -7.72 5.54
C ASN A 142 1.47 -6.87 4.61
N TYR A 143 1.52 -5.56 4.80
CA TYR A 143 0.72 -4.58 4.09
C TYR A 143 1.49 -4.04 2.87
N PRO A 144 0.82 -3.70 1.75
CA PRO A 144 1.45 -3.22 0.52
C PRO A 144 2.00 -1.78 0.59
N SER A 145 2.21 -1.25 1.79
CA SER A 145 2.93 -0.01 2.06
C SER A 145 3.79 -0.17 3.33
N ILE A 146 4.77 0.71 3.49
CA ILE A 146 5.63 0.73 4.68
C ILE A 146 5.55 2.11 5.32
N SER A 147 5.11 2.14 6.58
CA SER A 147 4.98 3.38 7.35
C SER A 147 5.71 3.25 8.68
N LEU A 148 6.61 4.19 8.97
CA LEU A 148 7.31 4.29 10.25
C LEU A 148 6.96 5.62 10.93
N SER A 149 6.34 5.55 12.10
CA SER A 149 5.85 6.72 12.84
C SER A 149 6.95 7.51 13.56
N GLU A 150 8.12 6.90 13.77
CA GLU A 150 9.32 7.54 14.30
C GLU A 150 10.54 6.70 13.88
N LEU A 151 11.51 7.32 13.22
CA LEU A 151 12.80 6.72 12.89
C LEU A 151 13.91 7.44 13.66
N SER A 152 14.32 6.86 14.79
CA SER A 152 15.38 7.37 15.68
C SER A 152 16.69 6.59 15.57
N GLY A 153 16.63 5.37 15.04
CA GLY A 153 17.75 4.49 14.80
C GLY A 153 17.43 3.54 13.65
N GLU A 154 18.26 2.51 13.48
CA GLU A 154 18.00 1.50 12.45
C GLU A 154 16.73 0.71 12.76
N VAL A 155 15.84 0.63 11.78
CA VAL A 155 14.60 -0.15 11.87
C VAL A 155 14.54 -1.12 10.70
N THR A 156 14.19 -2.36 11.01
CA THR A 156 14.03 -3.41 10.02
C THR A 156 12.58 -3.89 10.01
N VAL A 157 12.01 -4.05 8.82
CA VAL A 157 10.66 -4.59 8.61
C VAL A 157 10.71 -5.77 7.67
N THR A 158 9.89 -6.77 7.94
CA THR A 158 9.74 -7.97 7.12
C THR A 158 8.48 -7.89 6.29
N ARG A 159 8.57 -8.34 5.04
CA ARG A 159 7.44 -8.52 4.13
C ARG A 159 7.49 -9.89 3.48
N ARG A 160 6.33 -10.37 3.02
CA ARG A 160 6.17 -11.61 2.28
C ARG A 160 5.45 -11.30 0.99
N ALA A 161 6.11 -11.56 -0.13
CA ALA A 161 5.50 -11.46 -1.45
C ALA A 161 5.11 -12.86 -1.94
N LYS A 162 3.89 -12.99 -2.44
CA LYS A 162 3.36 -14.19 -3.07
C LYS A 162 3.28 -13.99 -4.57
N ASN A 163 3.83 -14.94 -5.32
CA ASN A 163 3.68 -14.93 -6.78
C ASN A 163 2.27 -15.38 -7.18
N VAL A 164 1.59 -14.58 -7.99
CA VAL A 164 0.28 -14.90 -8.57
C VAL A 164 0.31 -14.99 -10.10
N GLY A 165 1.47 -14.77 -10.70
CA GLY A 165 1.70 -14.96 -12.12
C GLY A 165 2.54 -16.22 -12.43
N HIS A 166 3.21 -16.16 -13.57
CA HIS A 166 4.13 -17.20 -14.03
C HIS A 166 5.41 -17.24 -13.19
N PRO A 167 6.20 -18.34 -13.24
CA PRO A 167 7.54 -18.37 -12.66
C PRO A 167 8.39 -17.22 -13.21
N GLY A 168 9.23 -16.62 -12.36
CA GLY A 168 10.02 -15.46 -12.76
C GLY A 168 10.87 -14.90 -11.62
N THR A 169 11.74 -13.96 -11.98
CA THR A 169 12.62 -13.26 -11.04
C THR A 169 12.27 -11.79 -11.00
N TYR A 170 12.12 -11.28 -9.78
CA TYR A 170 11.86 -9.87 -9.51
C TYR A 170 13.09 -9.21 -8.88
N PHE A 171 13.35 -7.96 -9.25
CA PHE A 171 14.46 -7.14 -8.78
C PHE A 171 13.93 -5.96 -7.97
N ALA A 172 14.50 -5.72 -6.80
CA ALA A 172 14.15 -4.59 -5.95
C ALA A 172 14.73 -3.29 -6.52
N ARG A 173 13.92 -2.25 -6.59
CA ARG A 173 14.31 -0.87 -6.91
C ARG A 173 13.77 0.05 -5.84
N ILE A 174 14.63 0.92 -5.32
CA ILE A 174 14.28 1.79 -4.20
C ILE A 174 14.45 3.25 -4.62
N LYS A 175 13.43 4.05 -4.35
CA LYS A 175 13.55 5.50 -4.27
C LYS A 175 13.54 5.87 -2.80
N SER A 176 14.72 6.13 -2.25
CA SER A 176 14.89 6.39 -0.82
C SER A 176 14.21 7.70 -0.40
N PRO A 177 13.53 7.73 0.76
CA PRO A 177 13.07 8.97 1.36
C PRO A 177 14.23 9.91 1.69
N THR A 178 14.00 11.21 1.61
CA THR A 178 15.03 12.23 1.87
C THR A 178 15.68 12.04 3.24
N GLY A 179 17.01 11.84 3.22
CA GLY A 179 17.84 11.66 4.41
C GLY A 179 17.62 10.34 5.18
N VAL A 180 17.07 9.32 4.52
CA VAL A 180 17.00 7.95 5.02
C VAL A 180 17.65 7.01 4.00
N SER A 181 18.60 6.19 4.42
CA SER A 181 19.10 5.09 3.61
C SER A 181 18.14 3.91 3.73
N VAL A 182 17.81 3.28 2.60
CA VAL A 182 16.90 2.13 2.56
C VAL A 182 17.59 1.01 1.79
N SER A 183 17.61 -0.18 2.35
CA SER A 183 18.15 -1.38 1.71
C SER A 183 17.17 -2.54 1.81
N VAL A 184 17.23 -3.46 0.84
CA VAL A 184 16.36 -4.64 0.79
C VAL A 184 17.22 -5.90 0.69
N LYS A 185 16.87 -6.94 1.47
CA LYS A 185 17.53 -8.26 1.41
C LYS A 185 16.49 -9.39 1.36
N PRO A 186 16.60 -10.35 0.42
CA PRO A 186 17.48 -10.32 -0.76
C PRO A 186 17.07 -9.22 -1.74
N GLU A 187 17.98 -8.75 -2.59
CA GLU A 187 17.68 -7.76 -3.65
C GLU A 187 16.92 -8.37 -4.84
N THR A 188 16.83 -9.70 -4.90
CA THR A 188 16.10 -10.45 -5.92
C THR A 188 15.22 -11.52 -5.29
N LEU A 189 14.05 -11.74 -5.89
CA LEU A 189 13.11 -12.81 -5.52
C LEU A 189 12.84 -13.69 -6.74
N THR A 190 13.30 -14.93 -6.69
CA THR A 190 13.04 -15.93 -7.75
C THR A 190 11.93 -16.88 -7.30
N PHE A 191 10.87 -16.97 -8.10
CA PHE A 191 9.72 -17.84 -7.88
C PHE A 191 9.68 -18.93 -8.95
N LYS A 192 9.57 -20.19 -8.52
CA LYS A 192 9.56 -21.36 -9.41
C LYS A 192 8.15 -21.74 -9.87
N LYS A 193 7.12 -21.29 -9.14
CA LYS A 193 5.72 -21.59 -9.43
C LYS A 193 4.78 -20.51 -8.88
N MET A 194 3.56 -20.50 -9.40
CA MET A 194 2.46 -19.71 -8.84
C MET A 194 2.16 -20.16 -7.40
N GLY A 195 1.84 -19.21 -6.53
CA GLY A 195 1.50 -19.43 -5.13
C GLY A 195 2.70 -19.56 -4.18
N GLU A 196 3.93 -19.59 -4.70
CA GLU A 196 5.13 -19.55 -3.86
C GLU A 196 5.25 -18.19 -3.18
N GLU A 197 5.60 -18.22 -1.89
CA GLU A 197 5.85 -17.03 -1.08
C GLU A 197 7.33 -16.89 -0.75
N LYS A 198 7.85 -15.68 -0.84
CA LYS A 198 9.21 -15.35 -0.42
C LYS A 198 9.18 -14.18 0.55
N LYS A 199 10.00 -14.29 1.59
CA LYS A 199 10.22 -13.20 2.54
C LYS A 199 11.36 -12.31 2.06
N PHE A 200 11.23 -11.02 2.31
CA PHE A 200 12.31 -10.06 2.20
C PHE A 200 12.25 -9.09 3.36
N VAL A 201 13.38 -8.45 3.59
CA VAL A 201 13.61 -7.56 4.71
C VAL A 201 13.98 -6.20 4.15
N VAL A 202 13.35 -5.14 4.68
CA VAL A 202 13.67 -3.75 4.34
C VAL A 202 14.26 -3.09 5.58
N THR A 203 15.46 -2.55 5.45
CA THR A 203 16.17 -1.88 6.54
C THR A 203 16.27 -0.39 6.25
N PHE A 204 15.86 0.41 7.24
CA PHE A 204 15.84 1.87 7.22
C PHE A 204 16.89 2.39 8.18
N HIS A 205 17.80 3.23 7.67
CA HIS A 205 18.86 3.83 8.46
C HIS A 205 18.80 5.37 8.33
N PRO A 206 18.55 6.10 9.43
CA PRO A 206 18.51 7.57 9.38
C PRO A 206 19.90 8.14 9.09
N MET A 207 20.00 9.07 8.14
CA MET A 207 21.26 9.74 7.84
C MET A 207 21.46 10.94 8.79
N SER A 208 22.65 11.01 9.40
CA SER A 208 23.01 11.89 10.52
C SER A 208 22.96 13.40 10.29
N LYS A 209 22.63 13.88 9.08
CA LYS A 209 22.77 15.30 8.68
C LYS A 209 21.46 16.06 8.48
N VAL A 210 20.31 15.50 8.84
CA VAL A 210 19.02 16.16 8.59
C VAL A 210 18.11 15.98 9.82
N GLU A 211 18.19 16.89 10.78
CA GLU A 211 17.17 16.98 11.82
C GLU A 211 15.93 17.62 11.20
N SER A 212 14.84 16.86 11.12
CA SER A 212 13.55 17.34 10.66
C SER A 212 12.49 16.41 11.24
N ARG A 213 11.40 16.98 11.76
CA ARG A 213 10.22 16.23 12.22
C ARG A 213 9.22 15.95 11.10
N ASP A 214 9.62 16.21 9.86
CA ASP A 214 8.75 16.10 8.70
C ASP A 214 8.59 14.65 8.27
N PHE A 215 7.50 14.42 7.54
CA PHE A 215 7.31 13.16 6.83
C PHE A 215 8.11 13.18 5.53
N VAL A 216 8.88 12.13 5.33
CA VAL A 216 9.64 11.89 4.10
C VAL A 216 9.09 10.67 3.37
N PHE A 217 9.13 10.73 2.04
CA PHE A 217 8.44 9.79 1.17
C PHE A 217 9.39 9.09 0.22
N GLY A 218 9.16 7.80 0.00
CA GLY A 218 9.90 6.98 -0.95
C GLY A 218 9.03 5.86 -1.50
N GLN A 219 9.65 4.92 -2.21
CA GLN A 219 8.96 3.74 -2.73
C GLN A 219 9.91 2.57 -2.89
N LEU A 220 9.40 1.37 -2.68
CA LEU A 220 10.00 0.10 -3.08
C LEU A 220 9.23 -0.43 -4.27
N VAL A 221 9.91 -0.79 -5.35
CA VAL A 221 9.31 -1.41 -6.54
C VAL A 221 9.99 -2.74 -6.79
N TRP A 222 9.22 -3.82 -6.87
CA TRP A 222 9.67 -5.07 -7.48
C TRP A 222 9.33 -5.05 -8.97
N SER A 223 10.33 -5.23 -9.83
CA SER A 223 10.13 -5.35 -11.28
C SER A 223 10.59 -6.71 -11.77
N ASP A 224 9.80 -7.34 -12.62
CA ASP A 224 10.23 -8.56 -13.32
C ASP A 224 11.30 -8.25 -14.39
N SER A 225 11.95 -9.30 -14.91
CA SER A 225 13.03 -9.17 -15.91
C SER A 225 12.60 -8.43 -17.18
N ASP A 226 11.34 -8.60 -17.58
CA ASP A 226 10.81 -8.08 -18.84
C ASP A 226 10.18 -6.68 -18.65
N GLY A 227 10.11 -6.20 -17.40
CA GLY A 227 9.56 -4.90 -17.02
C GLY A 227 8.03 -4.80 -17.13
N LYS A 228 7.34 -5.93 -17.38
CA LYS A 228 5.88 -6.02 -17.49
C LYS A 228 5.21 -5.75 -16.15
N HIS A 229 5.72 -6.34 -15.07
CA HIS A 229 5.17 -6.18 -13.73
C HIS A 229 5.97 -5.17 -12.93
N LYS A 230 5.27 -4.20 -12.34
CA LYS A 230 5.83 -3.22 -11.40
C LYS A 230 4.98 -3.24 -10.14
N VAL A 231 5.50 -3.86 -9.09
CA VAL A 231 4.82 -4.02 -7.80
C VAL A 231 5.37 -2.98 -6.85
N MET A 232 4.68 -1.85 -6.75
CA MET A 232 5.10 -0.67 -6.00
C MET A 232 4.51 -0.65 -4.59
N SER A 233 5.32 -0.28 -3.60
CA SER A 233 4.89 -0.04 -2.23
C SER A 233 5.39 1.33 -1.79
N PRO A 234 4.49 2.27 -1.44
CA PRO A 234 4.91 3.57 -0.94
C PRO A 234 5.55 3.42 0.45
N ILE A 235 6.55 4.25 0.70
CA ILE A 235 7.29 4.34 1.96
C ILE A 235 7.02 5.72 2.56
N VAL A 236 6.57 5.75 3.81
CA VAL A 236 6.37 6.99 4.58
C VAL A 236 7.10 6.89 5.90
N ILE A 237 7.96 7.84 6.20
CA ILE A 237 8.75 7.84 7.43
C ILE A 237 8.63 9.20 8.08
N ARG A 238 8.29 9.21 9.37
CA ARG A 238 8.48 10.38 10.22
C ARG A 238 9.83 10.28 10.92
N ARG A 239 10.65 11.31 10.76
CA ARG A 239 11.96 11.39 11.40
C ARG A 239 11.84 12.00 12.80
N LYS A 240 12.75 11.63 13.69
CA LYS A 240 12.82 12.17 15.06
C LYS A 240 13.49 13.53 15.07
#